data_AF-A0A1R4GFB2-F1
#
_entry.id   AF-A0A1R4GFB2-F1
#
_cell.length_a   1.000
_cell.length_b   1.000
_cell.length_c   1.000
_cell.angle_alpha   90.00
_cell.angle_beta   90.00
_cell.angle_gamma   90.00
#
_symmetry.space_group_name_H-M   'P 1'
#
loop_
_entity.id
_entity.type
_entity.pdbx_description
1 polymer ?
#
loop_
_entity_poly.entity_id
_entity_poly.type
_entity_poly.pdbx_seq_one_letter_code
_entity_poly.pdbx_strand_id
1 'polypeptide(L)' 'MSVIPTTSASTTIGALVPGDRVNLEVDILAKYVERALAANARIAPRGREAAR' A
#
# COMPACT_ATOMS: atom_id res chain seq x y z
N MET A 1 -11.64 5.04 -6.05
CA MET A 1 -10.55 5.17 -7.03
C MET A 1 -11.10 5.90 -8.23
N SER A 2 -10.46 6.98 -8.66
CA SER A 2 -10.87 7.76 -9.83
C SER A 2 -9.73 7.77 -10.84
N VAL A 3 -10.05 7.65 -12.13
CA VAL A 3 -9.08 7.61 -13.23
C VAL A 3 -9.17 8.93 -13.98
N ILE A 4 -8.04 9.60 -14.17
CA ILE A 4 -7.99 10.87 -14.92
C ILE A 4 -8.02 10.62 -16.44
N PRO A 5 -8.46 11.59 -17.26
CA PRO A 5 -8.63 11.41 -18.71
C PRO A 5 -7.37 10.92 -19.43
N THR A 6 -6.20 11.48 -19.09
CA THR A 6 -4.92 11.07 -19.70
C THR A 6 -4.61 9.60 -19.42
N THR A 7 -4.77 9.13 -18.18
CA THR A 7 -4.53 7.71 -17.83
C THR A 7 -5.48 6.79 -18.58
N SER A 8 -6.76 7.16 -18.68
CA SER A 8 -7.74 6.37 -19.44
C SER A 8 -7.42 6.29 -20.93
N ALA A 9 -6.89 7.37 -21.51
CA ALA A 9 -6.55 7.42 -22.94
C ALA A 9 -5.20 6.75 -23.26
N SER A 10 -4.25 6.79 -22.33
CA SER A 10 -2.88 6.29 -22.54
C SER A 10 -2.65 4.86 -22.03
N THR A 11 -3.65 4.21 -21.42
CA THR A 11 -3.53 2.85 -20.89
C THR A 11 -4.73 1.99 -21.26
N THR A 12 -4.67 0.68 -20.97
CA THR A 12 -5.78 -0.25 -21.22
C THR A 12 -6.94 -0.11 -20.23
N ILE A 13 -6.78 0.68 -19.16
CA ILE A 13 -7.81 0.85 -18.11
C ILE A 13 -9.13 1.35 -18.67
N GLY A 14 -9.11 2.23 -19.69
CA GLY A 14 -10.33 2.82 -20.26
C GLY A 14 -11.25 1.83 -20.98
N ALA A 15 -10.74 0.64 -21.32
CA ALA A 15 -11.48 -0.39 -22.05
C ALA A 15 -11.97 -1.53 -21.16
N LEU A 16 -11.60 -1.55 -19.87
CA LEU A 16 -11.98 -2.61 -18.95
C LEU A 16 -13.48 -2.59 -18.67
N VAL A 17 -14.09 -3.77 -18.62
CA VAL A 17 -15.48 -3.97 -18.22
C VAL A 17 -15.57 -4.71 -16.89
N PRO A 18 -16.70 -4.60 -16.15
CA PRO A 18 -16.90 -5.37 -14.93
C PRO A 18 -16.69 -6.87 -15.16
N GLY A 19 -15.85 -7.49 -14.34
CA GLY A 19 -15.48 -8.90 -14.44
C GLY A 19 -14.10 -9.15 -15.05
N ASP A 20 -13.50 -8.15 -15.71
CA ASP A 20 -12.15 -8.27 -16.23
C ASP A 20 -11.13 -8.46 -15.11
N ARG A 21 -10.16 -9.35 -15.34
CA ARG A 21 -9.04 -9.56 -14.42
C ARG A 21 -7.96 -8.53 -14.67
N VAL A 22 -7.43 -7.97 -13.59
CA VAL A 22 -6.31 -7.05 -13.61
C VAL A 22 -5.22 -7.49 -12.66
N ASN A 23 -3.99 -7.07 -12.94
CA ASN A 23 -2.88 -7.25 -12.02
C ASN A 23 -3.00 -6.20 -10.91
N LEU A 24 -3.09 -6.67 -9.67
CA LEU A 24 -3.01 -5.80 -8.49
C LEU A 24 -1.62 -5.95 -7.87
N GLU A 25 -0.82 -4.91 -8.02
CA GLU A 25 0.50 -4.84 -7.42
C GLU A 25 0.46 -3.97 -6.16
N VAL A 26 1.24 -4.36 -5.17
CA VAL A 26 1.36 -3.65 -3.90
C VAL A 26 2.61 -2.77 -3.91
N ASP A 27 2.52 -1.61 -3.27
CA ASP A 27 3.66 -0.70 -3.13
C ASP A 27 4.77 -1.36 -2.29
N ILE A 28 5.94 -1.53 -2.91
CA ILE A 28 7.11 -2.14 -2.26
C ILE A 28 7.70 -1.24 -1.18
N LEU A 29 7.61 0.09 -1.33
CA LEU A 29 8.09 1.04 -0.33
C LEU A 29 7.25 0.92 0.93
N ALA A 30 5.94 0.76 0.81
CA ALA A 30 5.07 0.53 1.95
C ALA A 30 5.50 -0.72 2.75
N LYS A 31 5.86 -1.82 2.08
CA LYS A 31 6.40 -3.04 2.73
C LYS A 31 7.72 -2.77 3.46
N TYR A 32 8.61 -1.98 2.87
CA TYR A 32 9.87 -1.64 3.53
C TYR A 32 9.65 -0.72 4.73
N VAL A 33 8.73 0.25 4.64
CA VAL A 33 8.35 1.12 5.75
C VAL A 33 7.73 0.30 6.88
N GLU A 34 6.81 -0.62 6.58
CA GLU A 34 6.23 -1.53 7.57
C GLU A 34 7.33 -2.34 8.29
N ARG A 35 8.27 -2.93 7.53
CA ARG A 35 9.38 -3.68 8.11
C ARG A 35 10.29 -2.81 8.99
N ALA A 36 10.57 -1.58 8.57
CA ALA A 36 11.37 -0.64 9.35
C ALA A 36 10.67 -0.25 10.67
N LEU A 37 9.37 0.03 10.61
CA LEU A 37 8.56 0.33 11.80
C LEU A 37 8.48 -0.89 12.75
N ALA A 38 8.30 -2.09 12.21
CA ALA A 38 8.27 -3.33 12.99
C ALA A 38 9.64 -3.63 13.64
N ALA A 39 10.74 -3.33 12.95
CA ALA A 39 12.08 -3.46 13.53
C ALA A 39 12.31 -2.44 14.67
N ASN A 40 11.89 -1.19 14.50
CA ASN A 40 11.97 -0.17 15.55
C ASN A 40 11.13 -0.53 16.78
N ALA A 41 9.95 -1.12 16.58
CA ALA A 41 9.10 -1.60 17.68
C ALA A 41 9.75 -2.73 18.49
N ARG A 42 10.64 -3.55 17.89
CA ARG A 42 11.39 -4.60 18.61
C ARG A 42 12.52 -4.06 19.46
N ILE A 43 13.04 -2.88 19.13
CA ILE A 43 14.15 -2.22 19.83
C ILE A 43 13.61 -1.26 20.91
N ALA A 44 12.33 -0.91 20.85
CA ALA A 44 11.69 -0.10 21.89
C ALA A 44 11.80 -0.81 23.25
N PRO A 45 12.31 -0.13 24.29
CA PRO A 45 12.39 -0.72 25.62
C PRO A 45 10.97 -1.08 26.09
N ARG A 46 10.80 -2.28 26.70
CA ARG A 46 9.54 -2.80 27.27
C ARG A 46 9.07 -1.99 28.51
N GLY A 47 9.02 -0.67 28.41
CA GLY A 47 8.94 0.24 29.55
C GLY A 47 7.89 1.33 29.41
N ARG A 48 6.70 1.00 28.87
CA ARG A 48 5.50 1.86 29.00
C ARG A 48 4.24 1.00 29.14
N GLU A 49 4.20 0.16 30.17
CA GLU A 49 2.94 -0.46 30.64
C GLU A 49 2.81 -0.40 32.17
N ALA A 50 3.49 0.54 32.82
CA ALA A 50 3.39 0.79 34.26
C ALA A 50 2.97 2.25 34.51
N ALA A 51 1.76 2.60 34.09
CA ALA A 51 1.07 3.82 34.53
C ALA A 51 -0.44 3.70 34.26
N ARG A 52 -1.08 2.74 34.93
CA ARG A 52 -2.48 2.82 35.32
C ARG A 52 -2.66 2.10 36.65
#